data_AF-A0A081NJ52-F1
#
_entry.id   AF-A0A081NJ52-F1
#
_cell.length_a   1.000
_cell.length_b   1.000
_cell.length_c   1.000
_cell.angle_alpha   90.00
_cell.angle_beta   90.00
_cell.angle_gamma   90.00
#
_symmetry.space_group_name_H-M   'P 1'
#
loop_
_entity.id
_entity.type
_entity.pdbx_description
1 polymer ?
#
loop_
_entity_poly.entity_id
_entity_poly.type
_entity_poly.pdbx_seq_one_letter_code
_entity_poly.pdbx_strand_id
1 'polypeptide(L)'
;MLWLKRLTASKMKPVGIPDFNKAPWRTINLSGTELRFKNPSQTTGIFAEHFPDRFYLYGEDYELWPDGLGMTQDIFKSGWSFFDHLIWGEGSVGGLDVYIQVQRRHPHNRSIDSLFKDEDARQWIQRINDNSFNDSDSDQNWIYPRAAHELPISEINGTAFYSYKATDWPHTWKSYFETPITDDHLLIFRFNPSSWHKHLINDLDTVSEAAEKTVQSFMENVHIKLSDDALRCQAVYQSPSSCPA
;
A
#
# COMPACT_ATOMS: atom_id res chain seq x y z
N MET A 1 15.01 23.74 -4.59
CA MET A 1 15.90 23.01 -5.53
C MET A 1 15.16 22.25 -6.65
N LEU A 2 13.95 21.73 -6.44
CA LEU A 2 13.21 20.99 -7.50
C LEU A 2 13.02 21.81 -8.80
N TRP A 3 12.72 23.10 -8.67
CA TRP A 3 12.60 24.04 -9.80
C TRP A 3 13.84 24.07 -10.70
N LEU A 4 15.05 24.08 -10.13
CA LEU A 4 16.29 24.04 -10.90
C LEU A 4 16.50 22.69 -11.59
N LYS A 5 16.15 21.58 -10.94
CA LYS A 5 16.24 20.23 -11.54
C LYS A 5 15.33 20.09 -12.77
N ARG A 6 14.22 20.84 -12.82
CA ARG A 6 13.31 20.85 -13.96
C ARG A 6 13.88 21.54 -15.20
N LEU A 7 14.97 22.30 -15.12
CA LEU A 7 15.64 22.88 -16.29
C LEU A 7 16.34 21.83 -17.17
N THR A 8 16.52 20.60 -16.67
CA THR A 8 17.14 19.49 -17.40
C THR A 8 16.27 18.24 -17.45
N ALA A 9 15.01 18.34 -17.00
CA ALA A 9 14.08 17.22 -16.99
C ALA A 9 13.47 16.99 -18.38
N SER A 10 12.98 15.78 -18.63
CA SER A 10 12.23 15.42 -19.84
C SER A 10 11.19 14.35 -19.50
N LYS A 11 10.27 14.05 -20.41
CA LYS A 11 9.29 12.96 -20.22
C LYS A 11 9.95 11.59 -20.00
N MET A 12 11.12 11.37 -20.62
CA MET A 12 11.91 10.15 -20.47
C MET A 12 12.79 10.14 -19.21
N LYS A 13 12.96 11.30 -18.56
CA LYS A 13 13.72 11.45 -17.32
C LYS A 13 13.04 12.48 -16.42
N PRO A 14 11.86 12.14 -15.88
CA PRO A 14 11.13 13.07 -15.04
C PRO A 14 11.87 13.29 -13.72
N VAL A 15 11.63 14.44 -13.11
CA VAL A 15 12.11 14.78 -11.76
C VAL A 15 10.93 14.81 -10.79
N GLY A 16 11.19 14.96 -9.49
CA GLY A 16 10.13 14.91 -8.47
C GLY A 16 10.04 13.56 -7.75
N ILE A 17 10.81 12.56 -8.19
CA ILE A 17 11.09 11.35 -7.41
C ILE A 17 11.62 11.77 -6.03
N PRO A 18 11.00 11.30 -4.93
CA PRO A 18 11.42 11.66 -3.58
C PRO A 18 12.82 11.14 -3.24
N ASP A 19 13.56 11.92 -2.46
CA ASP A 19 14.87 11.52 -1.92
C ASP A 19 14.67 10.87 -0.54
N PHE A 20 14.43 9.56 -0.52
CA PHE A 20 14.25 8.81 0.72
C PHE A 20 15.51 8.84 1.60
N ASN A 21 16.72 9.01 1.06
CA ASN A 21 17.91 9.05 1.89
C ASN A 21 17.93 10.25 2.85
N LYS A 22 17.33 11.37 2.44
CA LYS A 22 17.24 12.61 3.23
C LYS A 22 15.91 12.81 3.93
N ALA A 23 14.93 11.95 3.66
CA ALA A 23 13.60 12.05 4.26
C ALA A 23 13.65 11.79 5.77
N PRO A 24 12.88 12.52 6.58
CA PRO A 24 12.75 12.25 8.00
C PRO A 24 12.08 10.89 8.22
N TRP A 25 12.49 10.23 9.31
CA TRP A 25 11.77 9.06 9.82
C TRP A 25 10.46 9.49 10.47
N ARG A 26 9.43 8.67 10.28
CA ARG A 26 8.15 8.72 10.97
C ARG A 26 7.91 7.40 11.67
N THR A 27 7.26 7.47 12.82
CA THR A 27 6.86 6.30 13.60
C THR A 27 5.40 6.47 13.99
N ILE A 28 4.61 5.42 13.83
CA ILE A 28 3.23 5.32 14.29
C ILE A 28 3.14 4.14 15.24
N ASN A 29 2.57 4.35 16.43
CA ASN A 29 2.20 3.25 17.32
C ASN A 29 0.77 2.80 17.02
N LEU A 30 0.62 1.56 16.54
CA LEU A 30 -0.63 0.88 16.21
C LEU A 30 -1.03 -0.06 17.37
N SER A 31 -1.44 0.52 18.51
CA SER A 31 -1.74 -0.23 19.75
C SER A 31 -0.63 -1.19 20.19
N GLY A 32 0.62 -0.72 20.20
CA GLY A 32 1.80 -1.47 20.60
C GLY A 32 2.65 -2.00 19.44
N THR A 33 2.08 -2.22 18.26
CA THR A 33 2.85 -2.50 17.04
C THR A 33 3.43 -1.18 16.51
N GLU A 34 4.72 -1.12 16.24
CA GLU A 34 5.38 0.09 15.73
C GLU A 34 5.58 -0.01 14.23
N LEU A 35 5.00 0.94 13.49
CA LEU A 35 5.27 1.16 12.07
C LEU A 35 6.24 2.33 11.93
N ARG A 36 7.38 2.11 11.28
CA ARG A 36 8.35 3.15 10.98
C ARG A 36 8.68 3.20 9.49
N PHE A 37 8.67 4.40 8.90
CA PHE A 37 8.99 4.61 7.49
C PHE A 37 9.57 6.00 7.25
N LYS A 38 10.19 6.21 6.09
CA LYS A 38 10.66 7.53 5.69
C LYS A 38 9.58 8.30 4.94
N ASN A 39 9.33 9.54 5.36
CA ASN A 39 8.28 10.39 4.81
C ASN A 39 8.86 11.66 4.16
N PRO A 40 9.30 11.59 2.89
CA PRO A 40 9.72 12.78 2.15
C PRO A 40 8.54 13.73 1.95
N SER A 41 8.83 15.03 1.87
CA SER A 41 7.79 16.04 1.61
C SER A 41 6.98 15.70 0.36
N GLN A 42 5.66 15.70 0.49
CA GLN A 42 4.75 15.46 -0.62
C GLN A 42 4.80 16.60 -1.64
N THR A 43 4.48 16.28 -2.88
CA THR A 43 4.35 17.27 -3.97
C THR A 43 2.99 17.22 -4.66
N THR A 44 2.16 16.23 -4.36
CA THR A 44 0.76 16.18 -4.84
C THR A 44 -0.12 17.14 -4.05
N GLY A 45 -1.24 17.53 -4.66
CA GLY A 45 -2.29 18.35 -4.02
C GLY A 45 -3.17 17.59 -3.04
N ILE A 46 -2.78 16.36 -2.68
CA ILE A 46 -3.50 15.58 -1.69
C ILE A 46 -3.33 16.24 -0.33
N PHE A 47 -4.45 16.55 0.32
CA PHE A 47 -4.42 16.94 1.72
C PHE A 47 -3.93 15.74 2.52
N ALA A 48 -2.70 15.82 3.02
CA ALA A 48 -2.26 14.91 4.06
C ALA A 48 -3.11 15.25 5.30
N GLU A 49 -4.03 14.36 5.65
CA GLU A 49 -4.68 14.44 6.95
C GLU A 49 -3.62 14.40 8.05
N HIS A 50 -3.95 15.01 9.18
CA HIS A 50 -3.08 15.12 10.34
C HIS A 50 -2.47 13.76 10.66
N PHE A 51 -1.14 13.66 10.61
CA PHE A 51 -0.42 12.43 10.85
C PHE A 51 -0.48 12.04 12.33
N PRO A 52 -1.13 10.93 12.71
CA PRO A 52 -1.20 10.54 14.11
C PRO A 52 0.09 9.85 14.54
N ASP A 53 0.68 10.29 15.66
CA ASP A 53 1.79 9.54 16.29
C ASP A 53 1.32 8.21 16.89
N ARG A 54 0.00 8.10 17.15
CA ARG A 54 -0.65 6.91 17.71
C ARG A 54 -1.99 6.67 17.03
N PHE A 55 -2.25 5.42 16.68
CA PHE A 55 -3.50 4.96 16.12
C PHE A 55 -4.03 3.81 16.97
N TYR A 56 -5.27 3.95 17.45
CA TYR A 56 -5.89 2.93 18.29
C TYR A 56 -6.65 1.94 17.43
N LEU A 57 -6.07 0.74 17.24
CA LEU A 57 -6.62 -0.30 16.36
C LEU A 57 -8.08 -0.67 16.69
N TYR A 58 -8.47 -0.60 17.96
CA TYR A 58 -9.80 -1.03 18.42
C TYR A 58 -10.81 0.12 18.52
N GLY A 59 -10.50 1.28 17.94
CA GLY A 59 -11.40 2.42 17.87
C GLY A 59 -12.63 2.18 16.99
N GLU A 60 -13.53 3.16 16.98
CA GLU A 60 -14.81 3.10 16.24
C GLU A 60 -14.79 3.89 14.92
N ASP A 61 -13.71 4.62 14.63
CA ASP A 61 -13.59 5.53 13.47
C ASP A 61 -13.37 4.83 12.11
N TYR A 62 -13.60 3.51 12.05
CA TYR A 62 -13.46 2.76 10.81
C TYR A 62 -14.70 2.93 9.92
N GLU A 63 -14.46 3.00 8.61
CA GLU A 63 -15.52 2.95 7.62
C GLU A 63 -15.95 1.49 7.40
N LEU A 64 -17.20 1.17 7.76
CA LEU A 64 -17.78 -0.16 7.55
C LEU A 64 -17.96 -0.43 6.05
N TRP A 65 -17.56 -1.62 5.61
CA TRP A 65 -17.77 -2.03 4.21
C TRP A 65 -19.26 -2.25 3.91
N PRO A 66 -19.69 -2.11 2.65
CA PRO A 66 -21.08 -2.34 2.26
C PRO A 66 -21.62 -3.73 2.63
N ASP A 67 -20.76 -4.75 2.68
CA ASP A 67 -21.13 -6.13 3.05
C ASP A 67 -21.15 -6.38 4.57
N GLY A 68 -20.75 -5.39 5.38
CA GLY A 68 -20.72 -5.46 6.83
C GLY A 68 -19.70 -6.44 7.43
N LEU A 69 -18.81 -7.04 6.63
CA LEU A 69 -17.89 -8.07 7.11
C LEU A 69 -16.54 -7.53 7.57
N GLY A 70 -16.17 -6.35 7.13
CA GLY A 70 -14.94 -5.68 7.48
C GLY A 70 -15.11 -4.17 7.47
N MET A 71 -14.02 -3.50 7.82
CA MET A 71 -13.98 -2.05 7.91
C MET A 71 -12.57 -1.55 7.60
N THR A 72 -12.43 -0.34 7.05
CA THR A 72 -11.13 0.25 6.67
C THR A 72 -10.98 1.62 7.33
N GLN A 73 -9.76 1.96 7.69
CA GLN A 73 -9.41 3.32 8.09
C GLN A 73 -8.08 3.72 7.46
N ASP A 74 -8.06 4.90 6.83
CA ASP A 74 -6.83 5.52 6.35
C ASP A 74 -6.04 6.07 7.53
N ILE A 75 -4.76 5.70 7.64
CA ILE A 75 -3.86 6.21 8.68
C ILE A 75 -2.86 7.23 8.12
N PHE A 76 -2.57 7.14 6.82
CA PHE A 76 -1.66 8.04 6.15
C PHE A 76 -1.98 8.11 4.66
N LYS A 77 -1.92 9.33 4.13
CA LYS A 77 -2.03 9.60 2.72
C LYS A 77 -0.97 10.63 2.32
N SER A 78 -0.26 10.36 1.23
CA SER A 78 0.74 11.25 0.66
C SER A 78 0.87 10.99 -0.84
N GLY A 79 1.71 11.75 -1.52
CA GLY A 79 2.06 11.46 -2.91
C GLY A 79 3.10 12.40 -3.48
N TRP A 80 3.64 11.98 -4.63
CA TRP A 80 4.64 12.74 -5.37
C TRP A 80 4.25 12.89 -6.84
N SER A 81 4.22 14.13 -7.30
CA SER A 81 4.12 14.48 -8.71
C SER A 81 5.49 14.36 -9.39
N PHE A 82 5.46 13.83 -10.61
CA PHE A 82 6.62 13.72 -11.49
C PHE A 82 6.53 14.80 -12.56
N PHE A 83 7.62 15.53 -12.76
CA PHE A 83 7.68 16.71 -13.59
C PHE A 83 8.65 16.55 -14.75
N ASP A 84 8.27 17.08 -15.90
CA ASP A 84 9.17 17.26 -17.03
C ASP A 84 9.75 18.69 -17.05
N HIS A 85 10.22 19.10 -18.24
CA HIS A 85 10.98 20.32 -18.42
C HIS A 85 10.20 21.57 -17.93
N LEU A 86 10.88 22.46 -17.21
CA LEU A 86 10.25 23.64 -16.61
C LEU A 86 9.65 24.63 -17.63
N ILE A 87 10.41 24.97 -18.68
CA ILE A 87 10.07 26.05 -19.63
C ILE A 87 9.30 25.54 -20.85
N TRP A 88 9.70 24.40 -21.42
CA TRP A 88 9.13 23.81 -22.64
C TRP A 88 8.39 22.48 -22.41
N GLY A 89 8.27 22.04 -21.16
CA GLY A 89 7.57 20.81 -20.81
C GLY A 89 6.10 21.06 -20.46
N GLU A 90 5.34 19.98 -20.35
CA GLU A 90 3.92 20.00 -20.03
C GLU A 90 3.68 20.33 -18.54
N GLY A 91 4.68 20.17 -17.69
CA GLY A 91 4.59 20.42 -16.26
C GLY A 91 4.78 19.13 -15.47
N SER A 92 3.68 18.57 -14.97
CA SER A 92 3.64 17.38 -14.12
C SER A 92 3.16 16.16 -14.92
N VAL A 93 4.03 15.42 -15.59
CA VAL A 93 3.64 14.29 -16.45
C VAL A 93 2.90 13.13 -15.77
N GLY A 94 2.89 13.06 -14.44
CA GLY A 94 2.15 12.06 -13.68
C GLY A 94 2.47 12.13 -12.20
N GLY A 95 2.25 11.04 -11.48
CA GLY A 95 2.61 10.95 -10.07
C GLY A 95 2.35 9.58 -9.46
N LEU A 96 2.58 9.52 -8.15
CA LEU A 96 2.34 8.35 -7.33
C LEU A 96 1.71 8.78 -6.02
N ASP A 97 0.52 8.27 -5.75
CA ASP A 97 -0.11 8.41 -4.44
C ASP A 97 0.17 7.17 -3.60
N VAL A 98 0.42 7.39 -2.30
CA VAL A 98 0.59 6.34 -1.30
C VAL A 98 -0.47 6.46 -0.24
N TYR A 99 -1.05 5.33 0.11
CA TYR A 99 -2.03 5.16 1.17
C TYR A 99 -1.49 4.11 2.12
N ILE A 100 -1.48 4.41 3.41
CA ILE A 100 -1.33 3.41 4.45
C ILE A 100 -2.68 3.31 5.15
N GLN A 101 -3.20 2.10 5.21
CA GLN A 101 -4.55 1.82 5.70
C GLN A 101 -4.49 0.68 6.70
N VAL A 102 -5.42 0.67 7.64
CA VAL A 102 -5.69 -0.51 8.47
C VAL A 102 -7.05 -1.03 8.06
N GLN A 103 -7.10 -2.30 7.70
CA GLN A 103 -8.35 -3.03 7.62
C GLN A 103 -8.56 -3.81 8.89
N ARG A 104 -9.82 -3.90 9.30
CA ARG A 104 -10.25 -4.65 10.48
C ARG A 104 -11.39 -5.58 10.09
N ARG A 105 -11.32 -6.81 10.56
CA ARG A 105 -12.44 -7.75 10.48
C ARG A 105 -13.56 -7.29 11.41
N HIS A 106 -14.81 -7.34 10.94
CA HIS A 106 -15.95 -7.04 11.80
C HIS A 106 -16.04 -8.07 12.96
N PRO A 107 -16.28 -7.68 14.22
CA PRO A 107 -16.31 -8.61 15.36
C PRO A 107 -17.33 -9.77 15.24
N HIS A 108 -18.35 -9.60 14.40
CA HIS A 108 -19.35 -10.63 14.12
C HIS A 108 -19.03 -11.50 12.90
N ASN A 109 -18.02 -11.15 12.12
CA ASN A 109 -17.60 -11.97 11.00
C ASN A 109 -16.70 -13.11 11.48
N ARG A 110 -17.23 -14.34 11.48
CA ARG A 110 -16.50 -15.57 11.86
C ARG A 110 -16.06 -16.41 10.66
N SER A 111 -15.95 -15.81 9.46
CA SER A 111 -15.53 -16.54 8.26
C SER A 111 -14.08 -17.01 8.30
N ILE A 112 -13.26 -16.39 9.15
CA ILE A 112 -11.86 -16.72 9.39
C ILE A 112 -11.58 -16.71 10.90
N ASP A 113 -10.57 -17.47 11.33
CA ASP A 113 -10.16 -17.57 12.73
C ASP A 113 -9.16 -16.47 13.08
N SER A 114 -8.10 -16.30 12.27
CA SER A 114 -7.05 -15.31 12.50
C SER A 114 -6.33 -14.91 11.21
N LEU A 115 -6.07 -13.61 11.04
CA LEU A 115 -5.23 -13.11 9.95
C LEU A 115 -3.75 -13.53 10.07
N PHE A 116 -3.28 -14.04 11.20
CA PHE A 116 -1.94 -14.63 11.28
C PHE A 116 -1.87 -16.04 10.67
N LYS A 117 -3.02 -16.70 10.43
CA LYS A 117 -3.08 -17.96 9.70
C LYS A 117 -3.08 -17.67 8.20
N ASP A 118 -2.09 -18.21 7.49
CA ASP A 118 -1.85 -17.87 6.08
C ASP A 118 -3.07 -18.09 5.17
N GLU A 119 -3.76 -19.23 5.34
CA GLU A 119 -4.96 -19.56 4.58
C GLU A 119 -6.07 -18.53 4.78
N ASP A 120 -6.33 -18.16 6.04
CA ASP A 120 -7.36 -17.21 6.44
C ASP A 120 -7.06 -15.80 5.90
N ALA A 121 -5.80 -15.37 5.99
CA ALA A 121 -5.35 -14.09 5.44
C ALA A 121 -5.52 -14.04 3.92
N ARG A 122 -5.13 -15.10 3.21
CA ARG A 122 -5.30 -15.16 1.75
C ARG A 122 -6.76 -15.13 1.33
N GLN A 123 -7.63 -15.85 2.04
CA GLN A 123 -9.08 -15.81 1.79
C GLN A 123 -9.66 -14.43 2.04
N TRP A 124 -9.22 -13.77 3.11
CA TRP A 124 -9.60 -12.39 3.44
C TRP A 124 -9.23 -11.42 2.33
N ILE A 125 -7.97 -11.44 1.89
CA ILE A 125 -7.43 -10.55 0.84
C ILE A 125 -8.11 -10.82 -0.50
N GLN A 126 -8.29 -12.09 -0.87
CA GLN A 126 -8.97 -12.46 -2.12
C GLN A 126 -10.39 -11.90 -2.16
N ARG A 127 -11.15 -12.04 -1.08
CA ARG A 127 -12.52 -11.51 -1.00
C ARG A 127 -12.55 -10.00 -1.27
N ILE A 128 -11.60 -9.27 -0.69
CA ILE A 128 -11.52 -7.82 -0.82
C ILE A 128 -11.17 -7.43 -2.25
N ASN A 129 -10.25 -8.17 -2.87
CA ASN A 129 -9.92 -7.98 -4.27
C ASN A 129 -11.13 -8.20 -5.17
N ASP A 130 -11.90 -9.27 -4.95
CA ASP A 130 -13.13 -9.52 -5.71
C ASP A 130 -14.14 -8.38 -5.51
N ASN A 131 -14.33 -7.91 -4.28
CA ASN A 131 -15.21 -6.76 -4.02
C ASN A 131 -14.71 -5.45 -4.65
N SER A 132 -13.40 -5.26 -4.78
CA SER A 132 -12.79 -4.00 -5.23
C SER A 132 -12.60 -3.92 -6.74
N PHE A 133 -12.43 -5.05 -7.41
CA PHE A 133 -12.03 -5.13 -8.81
C PHE A 133 -12.98 -5.92 -9.71
N ASN A 134 -13.90 -6.70 -9.15
CA ASN A 134 -14.88 -7.46 -9.92
C ASN A 134 -16.18 -6.67 -10.15
N ASP A 135 -16.13 -5.34 -10.11
CA ASP A 135 -17.27 -4.48 -10.39
C ASP A 135 -17.62 -4.59 -11.88
N SER A 136 -18.70 -5.34 -12.16
CA SER A 136 -19.20 -5.63 -13.50
C SER A 136 -19.67 -4.41 -14.27
N ASP A 137 -19.91 -3.29 -13.58
CA ASP A 137 -20.38 -2.05 -14.18
C ASP A 137 -19.24 -1.12 -14.63
N SER A 138 -17.98 -1.49 -14.35
CA SER A 138 -16.82 -0.73 -14.80
C SER A 138 -16.33 -1.18 -16.18
N ASP A 139 -16.03 -0.23 -17.07
CA ASP A 139 -15.35 -0.50 -18.35
C ASP A 139 -13.89 -0.99 -18.18
N GLN A 140 -13.44 -1.21 -16.93
CA GLN A 140 -12.07 -1.58 -16.58
C GLN A 140 -11.95 -3.10 -16.42
N ASN A 141 -11.00 -3.71 -17.12
CA ASN A 141 -10.76 -5.14 -17.05
C ASN A 141 -9.54 -5.43 -16.16
N TRP A 142 -9.74 -5.32 -14.84
CA TRP A 142 -8.66 -5.51 -13.88
C TRP A 142 -8.16 -6.97 -13.87
N ILE A 143 -6.84 -7.11 -13.99
CA ILE A 143 -6.09 -8.34 -13.79
C ILE A 143 -5.47 -8.26 -12.38
N TYR A 144 -5.81 -9.20 -11.53
CA TYR A 144 -5.37 -9.29 -10.14
C TYR A 144 -5.42 -10.76 -9.68
N PRO A 145 -4.81 -11.13 -8.54
CA PRO A 145 -4.91 -12.50 -8.00
C PRO A 145 -6.37 -12.84 -7.67
N ARG A 146 -6.95 -13.77 -8.43
CA ARG A 146 -8.35 -14.22 -8.31
C ARG A 146 -8.50 -15.43 -7.38
N ALA A 147 -7.40 -16.10 -7.06
CA ALA A 147 -7.40 -17.20 -6.11
C ALA A 147 -6.41 -16.96 -4.96
N ALA A 148 -6.77 -17.40 -3.75
CA ALA A 148 -5.96 -17.29 -2.55
C ALA A 148 -4.49 -17.75 -2.70
N HIS A 149 -4.25 -18.82 -3.48
CA HIS A 149 -2.91 -19.37 -3.71
C HIS A 149 -2.06 -18.53 -4.67
N GLU A 150 -2.66 -17.62 -5.43
CA GLU A 150 -1.96 -16.73 -6.37
C GLU A 150 -1.33 -15.52 -5.65
N LEU A 151 -1.68 -15.26 -4.39
CA LEU A 151 -1.14 -14.14 -3.62
C LEU A 151 0.35 -14.39 -3.27
N PRO A 152 1.31 -13.66 -3.87
CA PRO A 152 2.73 -13.84 -3.56
C PRO A 152 3.01 -13.34 -2.16
N ILE A 153 3.96 -13.98 -1.46
CA ILE A 153 4.55 -13.42 -0.25
C ILE A 153 5.95 -12.91 -0.59
N SER A 154 6.23 -11.67 -0.22
CA SER A 154 7.58 -11.11 -0.25
C SER A 154 8.04 -10.77 1.16
N GLU A 155 9.35 -10.88 1.42
CA GLU A 155 9.94 -10.49 2.70
C GLU A 155 10.65 -9.15 2.53
N ILE A 156 10.27 -8.16 3.33
CA ILE A 156 10.83 -6.81 3.31
C ILE A 156 11.21 -6.44 4.73
N ASN A 157 12.50 -6.19 4.96
CA ASN A 157 13.04 -5.83 6.28
C ASN A 157 12.61 -6.79 7.41
N GLY A 158 12.57 -8.11 7.12
CA GLY A 158 12.18 -9.15 8.07
C GLY A 158 10.67 -9.28 8.32
N THR A 159 9.84 -8.56 7.56
CA THR A 159 8.38 -8.69 7.62
C THR A 159 7.86 -9.33 6.34
N ALA A 160 6.98 -10.32 6.48
CA ALA A 160 6.30 -10.96 5.36
C ALA A 160 5.08 -10.12 4.91
N PHE A 161 4.98 -9.89 3.61
CA PHE A 161 3.89 -9.14 2.98
C PHE A 161 3.24 -9.97 1.86
N TYR A 162 1.91 -10.06 1.88
CA TYR A 162 1.15 -10.40 0.67
C TYR A 162 1.31 -9.25 -0.32
N SER A 163 1.99 -9.52 -1.44
CA SER A 163 2.50 -8.47 -2.33
C SER A 163 2.06 -8.73 -3.77
N TYR A 164 1.22 -7.86 -4.32
CA TYR A 164 0.69 -8.03 -5.67
C TYR A 164 0.42 -6.70 -6.37
N LYS A 165 0.29 -6.76 -7.70
CA LYS A 165 -0.18 -5.67 -8.55
C LYS A 165 -1.53 -6.03 -9.14
N ALA A 166 -2.48 -5.11 -9.05
CA ALA A 166 -3.69 -5.13 -9.86
C ALA A 166 -3.45 -4.22 -11.08
N THR A 167 -3.73 -4.69 -12.29
CA THR A 167 -3.45 -3.96 -13.54
C THR A 167 -4.70 -3.82 -14.40
N ASP A 168 -4.94 -2.62 -14.93
CA ASP A 168 -5.91 -2.38 -16.00
C ASP A 168 -5.09 -1.96 -17.23
N TRP A 169 -4.57 -2.95 -17.95
CA TRP A 169 -3.58 -2.70 -18.99
C TRP A 169 -4.21 -2.03 -20.24
N PRO A 170 -3.54 -1.05 -20.88
CA PRO A 170 -2.30 -0.36 -20.49
C PRO A 170 -2.56 0.92 -19.68
N HIS A 171 -3.78 1.12 -19.18
CA HIS A 171 -4.24 2.34 -18.56
C HIS A 171 -3.52 2.64 -17.25
N THR A 172 -3.48 1.69 -16.32
CA THR A 172 -2.91 1.92 -14.99
C THR A 172 -2.60 0.61 -14.26
N TRP A 173 -1.97 0.74 -13.09
CA TRP A 173 -1.81 -0.32 -12.12
C TRP A 173 -1.91 0.22 -10.70
N LYS A 174 -2.20 -0.67 -9.75
CA LYS A 174 -2.13 -0.42 -8.31
C LYS A 174 -1.26 -1.49 -7.68
N SER A 175 -0.39 -1.11 -6.74
CA SER A 175 0.45 -2.07 -6.00
C SER A 175 0.02 -2.13 -4.55
N TYR A 176 -0.04 -3.35 -4.02
CA TYR A 176 -0.48 -3.65 -2.67
C TYR A 176 0.60 -4.43 -1.93
N PHE A 177 0.85 -4.04 -0.69
CA PHE A 177 1.66 -4.78 0.26
C PHE A 177 0.86 -4.86 1.56
N GLU A 178 0.51 -6.07 1.97
CA GLU A 178 -0.42 -6.30 3.05
C GLU A 178 0.19 -7.25 4.07
N THR A 179 0.11 -6.92 5.35
CA THR A 179 0.69 -7.75 6.41
C THR A 179 -0.19 -7.76 7.66
N PRO A 180 -0.47 -8.93 8.25
CA PRO A 180 -1.23 -9.02 9.50
C PRO A 180 -0.45 -8.37 10.65
N ILE A 181 -1.13 -7.53 11.43
CA ILE A 181 -0.55 -6.90 12.63
C ILE A 181 -1.23 -7.34 13.93
N THR A 182 -2.39 -8.00 13.84
CA THR A 182 -3.09 -8.74 14.90
C THR A 182 -3.93 -9.85 14.27
N ASP A 183 -4.66 -10.65 15.05
CA ASP A 183 -5.61 -11.65 14.53
C ASP A 183 -6.74 -11.03 13.66
N ASP A 184 -7.04 -9.75 13.85
CA ASP A 184 -8.19 -9.08 13.22
C ASP A 184 -7.83 -7.89 12.33
N HIS A 185 -6.56 -7.49 12.31
CA HIS A 185 -6.12 -6.27 11.61
C HIS A 185 -5.03 -6.55 10.59
N LEU A 186 -5.24 -6.03 9.39
CA LEU A 186 -4.31 -6.06 8.27
C LEU A 186 -3.80 -4.64 8.00
N LEU A 187 -2.48 -4.47 8.01
CA LEU A 187 -1.84 -3.23 7.60
C LEU A 187 -1.58 -3.27 6.10
N ILE A 188 -1.99 -2.21 5.39
CA ILE A 188 -1.96 -2.15 3.93
C ILE A 188 -1.19 -0.92 3.48
N PHE A 189 -0.26 -1.15 2.56
CA PHE A 189 0.39 -0.11 1.76
C PHE A 189 -0.14 -0.22 0.33
N ARG A 190 -0.89 0.79 -0.09
CA ARG A 190 -1.46 0.87 -1.43
C ARG A 190 -0.82 2.02 -2.19
N PHE A 191 -0.37 1.73 -3.40
CA PHE A 191 0.26 2.68 -4.30
C PHE A 191 -0.56 2.83 -5.58
N ASN A 192 -0.93 4.07 -5.90
CA ASN A 192 -1.74 4.40 -7.08
C ASN A 192 -0.94 5.38 -7.96
N PRO A 193 -0.17 4.89 -8.92
CA PRO A 193 0.40 5.74 -9.96
C PRO A 193 -0.70 6.36 -10.83
N SER A 194 -0.42 7.56 -11.32
CA SER A 194 -1.25 8.24 -12.31
C SER A 194 -0.37 8.85 -13.39
N SER A 195 -0.91 8.93 -14.61
CA SER A 195 -0.32 9.68 -15.71
C SER A 195 -1.34 10.70 -16.21
N TRP A 196 -0.87 11.81 -16.77
CA TRP A 196 -1.72 12.73 -17.51
C TRP A 196 -2.14 12.20 -18.88
N HIS A 197 -1.41 11.20 -19.39
CA HIS A 197 -1.83 10.46 -20.56
C HIS A 197 -2.87 9.40 -20.15
N LYS A 198 -3.77 9.07 -21.09
CA LYS A 198 -4.80 8.03 -20.88
C LYS A 198 -4.21 6.67 -20.48
N HIS A 199 -2.94 6.44 -20.82
CA HIS A 199 -2.20 5.23 -20.52
C HIS A 199 -0.97 5.55 -19.66
N LEU A 200 -0.88 4.96 -18.48
CA LEU A 200 0.30 5.04 -17.61
C LEU A 200 1.50 4.33 -18.23
N ILE A 201 1.25 3.24 -18.96
CA ILE A 201 2.30 2.48 -19.64
C ILE A 201 2.23 2.82 -21.12
N ASN A 202 3.23 3.55 -21.58
CA ASN A 202 3.30 4.10 -22.94
C ASN A 202 4.77 4.36 -23.34
N ASP A 203 5.02 4.62 -24.62
CA ASP A 203 6.36 4.93 -25.16
C ASP A 203 6.72 6.45 -25.12
N LEU A 204 5.83 7.28 -24.59
CA LEU A 204 5.94 8.75 -24.57
C LEU A 204 6.67 9.27 -23.31
N ASP A 205 6.67 8.51 -22.23
CA ASP A 205 7.25 8.88 -20.94
C ASP A 205 7.77 7.68 -20.14
N THR A 206 8.45 7.93 -19.02
CA THR A 206 8.92 6.91 -18.07
C THR A 206 8.24 7.03 -16.70
N VAL A 207 7.00 7.53 -16.64
CA VAL A 207 6.23 7.72 -15.40
C VAL A 207 6.03 6.40 -14.67
N SER A 208 5.69 5.31 -15.39
CA SER A 208 5.53 3.99 -14.78
C SER A 208 6.82 3.51 -14.11
N GLU A 209 7.99 3.66 -14.76
CA GLU A 209 9.28 3.30 -14.17
C GLU A 209 9.63 4.17 -12.95
N ALA A 210 9.33 5.47 -13.01
CA ALA A 210 9.55 6.38 -11.89
C ALA A 210 8.66 6.01 -10.70
N ALA A 211 7.42 5.63 -10.94
CA ALA A 211 6.51 5.11 -9.93
C ALA A 211 7.05 3.81 -9.31
N GLU A 212 7.46 2.84 -10.11
CA GLU A 212 8.01 1.56 -9.61
C GLU A 212 9.24 1.76 -8.73
N LYS A 213 10.20 2.59 -9.18
CA LYS A 213 11.40 2.94 -8.38
C LYS A 213 11.02 3.61 -7.06
N THR A 214 9.99 4.45 -7.07
CA THR A 214 9.49 5.14 -5.88
C THR A 214 8.81 4.17 -4.91
N VAL A 215 7.98 3.25 -5.40
CA VAL A 215 7.35 2.19 -4.59
C VAL A 215 8.41 1.32 -3.93
N GLN A 216 9.38 0.82 -4.71
CA GLN A 216 10.47 0.00 -4.19
C GLN A 216 11.26 0.75 -3.10
N SER A 217 11.68 1.99 -3.38
CA SER A 217 12.44 2.81 -2.42
C SER A 217 11.64 3.10 -1.15
N PHE A 218 10.33 3.29 -1.26
CA PHE A 218 9.45 3.47 -0.09
C PHE A 218 9.44 2.21 0.77
N MET A 219 9.12 1.06 0.16
CA MET A 219 8.99 -0.22 0.88
C MET A 219 10.30 -0.69 1.49
N GLU A 220 11.45 -0.46 0.84
CA GLU A 220 12.79 -0.72 1.41
C GLU A 220 13.06 0.05 2.70
N ASN A 221 12.34 1.16 2.95
CA ASN A 221 12.43 1.95 4.18
C ASN A 221 11.27 1.70 5.16
N VAL A 222 10.39 0.72 4.90
CA VAL A 222 9.31 0.33 5.82
C VAL A 222 9.85 -0.70 6.81
N HIS A 223 9.64 -0.42 8.10
CA HIS A 223 9.96 -1.32 9.20
C HIS A 223 8.74 -1.50 10.08
N ILE A 224 8.40 -2.75 10.39
CA ILE A 224 7.30 -3.10 11.28
C ILE A 224 7.87 -3.91 12.43
N LYS A 225 7.54 -3.50 13.65
CA LYS A 225 7.83 -4.25 14.87
C LYS A 225 6.51 -4.57 15.54
N LEU A 226 6.11 -5.84 15.47
CA LEU A 226 4.89 -6.32 16.10
C LEU A 226 4.93 -6.13 17.63
N SER A 227 3.76 -5.89 18.22
CA SER A 227 3.59 -5.90 19.68
C SER A 227 3.88 -7.29 20.25
N ASP A 228 4.19 -7.36 21.55
CA ASP A 228 4.40 -8.65 22.23
C ASP A 228 3.18 -9.58 22.11
N ASP A 229 1.97 -9.01 22.11
CA ASP A 229 0.72 -9.74 21.95
C ASP A 229 0.59 -10.31 20.54
N ALA A 230 0.87 -9.50 19.52
CA ALA A 230 0.90 -9.92 18.13
C ALA A 230 1.94 -11.00 17.87
N LEU A 231 3.15 -10.88 18.45
CA LEU A 231 4.18 -11.92 18.37
C LEU A 231 3.75 -13.23 19.01
N ARG A 232 3.06 -13.18 20.16
CA ARG A 232 2.50 -14.39 20.80
C ARG A 232 1.45 -15.06 19.93
N CYS A 233 0.51 -14.30 19.35
CA CYS A 233 -0.49 -14.85 18.44
C CYS A 233 0.16 -15.43 17.18
N GLN A 234 1.08 -14.70 16.55
CA GLN A 234 1.80 -15.18 15.36
C GLN A 234 2.54 -16.50 15.61
N ALA A 235 3.18 -16.66 16.78
CA ALA A 235 3.90 -17.88 17.13
C ALA A 235 3.00 -19.13 17.23
N VAL A 236 1.71 -18.97 17.59
CA VAL A 236 0.73 -20.07 17.63
C VAL A 236 0.52 -20.67 16.24
N TYR A 237 0.46 -19.84 15.20
CA TYR A 237 0.18 -20.26 13.83
C TYR A 237 1.45 -20.61 13.03
N GLN A 238 2.62 -20.15 13.47
CA GLN A 238 3.91 -20.51 12.86
C GLN A 238 4.54 -21.78 13.45
N SER A 239 4.05 -22.26 14.59
CA SER A 239 4.52 -23.51 15.17
C SER A 239 3.94 -24.69 14.36
N PRO A 240 4.77 -25.49 13.66
CA PRO A 240 4.30 -26.73 13.06
C PRO A 240 3.82 -27.61 14.20
N SER A 241 2.50 -27.80 14.28
CA SER A 241 1.78 -28.63 15.24
C SER A 241 2.66 -29.63 16.00
N SER A 242 3.00 -29.30 17.25
CA SER A 242 3.23 -30.30 18.27
C SER A 242 1.89 -30.98 18.59
N CYS A 243 1.44 -31.83 17.68
CA CYS A 243 0.43 -32.85 17.93
C CYS A 243 1.13 -34.21 17.72
N PRO A 244 1.54 -34.91 18.78
CA PRO A 244 1.85 -36.33 18.65
C PRO A 244 0.57 -37.07 18.23
N ALA A 245 0.72 -37.95 17.24
CA ALA A 245 -0.30 -38.92 16.84
C ALA A 245 -0.63 -39.91 17.98
#